data_AF-A0A953REW3-F1
#
_entry.id   AF-A0A953REW3-F1
#
_cell.length_a   1.000
_cell.length_b   1.000
_cell.length_c   1.000
_cell.angle_alpha   90.00
_cell.angle_beta   90.00
_cell.angle_gamma   90.00
#
_symmetry.space_group_name_H-M   'P 1'
#
loop_
_entity.id
_entity.type
_entity.pdbx_description
1 polymer ?
#
loop_
_entity_poly.entity_id
_entity_poly.type
_entity_poly.pdbx_seq_one_letter_code
_entity_poly.pdbx_strand_id
1 'polypeptide(L)'
;MSTESALAGGQVEDDHFGPYSILRPIGEGGMGTVYIAEQTQHIHRKVALKVVKLGMDTRQVIARFESERQALALMEHPHIAQIYDAGTSEKGRPYFVMEYVPGVAITQYCDERLLDTRERLKMFVTVCEALQHAHQKGVIHRDIKPSNILVFEQDGKPFPKVIDFGIAKATDQRAAEQSAFTQMGSLRTPIACL
;
A
#
# COMPACT_ATOMS: atom_id res chain seq x y z
N MET A 1 -20.99 -0.93 -36.58
CA MET A 1 -21.18 -0.63 -35.14
C MET A 1 -20.95 -1.94 -34.41
N SER A 2 -19.72 -2.17 -33.99
CA SER A 2 -19.27 -3.47 -33.49
C SER A 2 -18.66 -3.30 -32.11
N THR A 3 -19.26 -4.01 -31.15
CA THR A 3 -18.65 -4.58 -29.93
C THR A 3 -18.01 -3.60 -28.94
N GLU A 4 -18.81 -3.11 -28.00
CA GLU A 4 -18.32 -2.79 -26.65
C GLU A 4 -18.06 -4.11 -25.90
N SER A 5 -16.79 -4.36 -25.62
CA SER A 5 -16.33 -5.49 -24.82
C SER A 5 -16.61 -5.19 -23.36
N ALA A 6 -17.51 -5.97 -22.77
CA ALA A 6 -17.72 -6.04 -21.34
C ALA A 6 -16.44 -6.53 -20.66
N LEU A 7 -15.68 -5.62 -20.06
CA LEU A 7 -14.63 -5.94 -19.10
C LEU A 7 -15.30 -6.30 -17.78
N ALA A 8 -14.98 -7.49 -17.28
CA ALA A 8 -15.53 -8.11 -16.09
C ALA A 8 -15.34 -7.23 -14.83
N GLY A 9 -16.34 -6.39 -14.52
CA GLY A 9 -16.44 -5.59 -13.29
C GLY A 9 -17.31 -6.22 -12.19
N GLY A 10 -17.65 -7.51 -12.32
CA GLY A 10 -18.57 -8.17 -11.40
C GLY A 10 -17.92 -8.49 -10.06
N GLN A 11 -18.45 -7.89 -8.98
CA GLN A 11 -18.55 -8.40 -7.59
C GLN A 11 -18.40 -7.34 -6.48
N VAL A 12 -18.15 -6.07 -6.81
CA VAL A 12 -17.93 -5.01 -5.79
C VAL A 12 -19.06 -3.97 -5.74
N GLU A 13 -19.86 -3.82 -6.80
CA GLU A 13 -20.99 -2.86 -6.83
C GLU A 13 -22.04 -3.09 -5.73
N ASP A 14 -22.19 -4.33 -5.25
CA ASP A 14 -23.15 -4.69 -4.20
C ASP A 14 -22.50 -4.93 -2.82
N ASP A 15 -21.34 -4.37 -2.52
CA ASP A 15 -20.67 -4.55 -1.22
C ASP A 15 -20.39 -3.20 -0.57
N HIS A 16 -20.70 -3.10 0.72
CA HIS A 16 -20.53 -1.88 1.49
C HIS A 16 -19.22 -1.92 2.26
N PHE A 17 -18.44 -0.85 2.12
CA PHE A 17 -17.14 -0.66 2.77
C PHE A 17 -17.26 0.49 3.79
N GLY A 18 -18.10 0.34 4.80
CA GLY A 18 -18.30 1.37 5.82
C GLY A 18 -18.67 2.74 5.21
N PRO A 19 -18.01 3.85 5.59
CA PRO A 19 -18.32 5.20 5.11
C PRO A 19 -17.74 5.52 3.72
N TYR A 20 -17.18 4.53 3.02
CA TYR A 20 -16.47 4.71 1.75
C TYR A 20 -17.32 4.30 0.55
N SER A 21 -17.59 5.25 -0.35
CA SER A 21 -18.30 5.01 -1.60
C SER A 21 -17.32 4.82 -2.75
N ILE A 22 -17.38 3.68 -3.43
CA ILE A 22 -16.47 3.36 -4.54
C ILE A 22 -16.81 4.20 -5.76
N LEU A 23 -15.80 4.82 -6.38
CA LEU A 23 -15.94 5.59 -7.61
C LEU A 23 -15.56 4.77 -8.84
N ARG A 24 -14.33 4.22 -8.87
CA ARG A 24 -13.82 3.41 -9.98
C ARG A 24 -12.57 2.62 -9.60
N PRO A 25 -12.27 1.49 -10.27
CA PRO A 25 -10.99 0.80 -10.11
C PRO A 25 -9.81 1.65 -10.64
N ILE A 26 -8.65 1.50 -10.00
CA ILE A 26 -7.36 2.10 -10.42
C ILE A 26 -6.22 1.10 -10.55
N GLY A 27 -6.36 -0.10 -10.03
CA GLY A 27 -5.36 -1.14 -10.20
C GLY A 27 -5.86 -2.50 -9.74
N GLU A 28 -5.29 -3.55 -10.30
CA GLU A 28 -5.52 -4.92 -9.88
C GLU A 28 -4.17 -5.65 -9.74
N GLY A 29 -4.05 -6.49 -8.73
CA GLY A 29 -2.89 -7.35 -8.54
C GLY A 29 -3.26 -8.69 -7.92
N GLY A 30 -2.23 -9.49 -7.62
CA GLY A 30 -2.39 -10.81 -7.00
C GLY A 30 -3.06 -10.74 -5.61
N MET A 31 -2.91 -9.62 -4.90
CA MET A 31 -3.45 -9.45 -3.55
C MET A 31 -4.85 -8.84 -3.48
N GLY A 32 -5.39 -8.33 -4.58
CA GLY A 32 -6.61 -7.54 -4.51
C GLY A 32 -6.79 -6.54 -5.66
N THR A 33 -7.87 -5.79 -5.54
CA THR A 33 -8.20 -4.68 -6.45
C THR A 33 -8.20 -3.38 -5.66
N VAL A 34 -7.62 -2.34 -6.24
CA VAL A 34 -7.56 -0.99 -5.67
C VAL A 34 -8.56 -0.10 -6.41
N TYR A 35 -9.38 0.60 -5.64
CA TYR A 35 -10.40 1.53 -6.11
C TYR A 35 -10.07 2.94 -5.63
N ILE A 36 -10.44 3.95 -6.41
CA ILE A 36 -10.68 5.27 -5.83
C ILE A 36 -12.04 5.20 -5.17
N ALA A 37 -12.12 5.62 -3.92
CA ALA A 37 -13.35 5.79 -3.18
C ALA A 37 -13.41 7.21 -2.58
N GLU A 38 -14.60 7.61 -2.17
CA GLU A 38 -14.84 8.84 -1.43
C GLU A 38 -15.30 8.50 -0.01
N GLN A 39 -14.63 9.09 0.98
CA GLN A 39 -15.14 9.07 2.34
C GLN A 39 -16.28 10.10 2.44
N THR A 40 -17.45 9.66 2.87
CA THR A 40 -18.67 10.50 2.86
C THR A 40 -19.10 10.98 4.24
N GLN A 41 -18.61 10.35 5.31
CA GLN A 41 -18.96 10.69 6.69
C GLN A 41 -17.82 11.42 7.41
N HIS A 42 -18.18 12.48 8.14
CA HIS A 42 -17.32 13.37 8.95
C HIS A 42 -16.31 14.22 8.15
N ILE A 43 -15.67 13.65 7.13
CA ILE A 43 -14.67 14.29 6.28
C ILE A 43 -14.89 13.84 4.84
N HIS A 44 -14.95 14.78 3.90
CA HIS A 44 -15.02 14.51 2.47
C HIS A 44 -13.62 14.46 1.87
N ARG A 45 -13.17 13.27 1.46
CA ARG A 45 -11.87 13.09 0.79
C ARG A 45 -11.87 11.89 -0.13
N LYS A 46 -11.06 11.97 -1.20
CA LYS A 46 -10.73 10.81 -2.02
C LYS A 46 -9.69 9.95 -1.33
N VAL A 47 -9.89 8.63 -1.38
CA VAL A 47 -9.03 7.62 -0.79
C VAL A 47 -8.77 6.52 -1.81
N ALA A 48 -7.64 5.84 -1.66
CA ALA A 48 -7.41 4.56 -2.32
C ALA A 48 -7.92 3.45 -1.38
N LEU A 49 -8.82 2.61 -1.88
CA LEU A 49 -9.44 1.51 -1.14
C LEU A 49 -9.03 0.19 -1.79
N LYS A 50 -8.22 -0.60 -1.08
CA LYS A 50 -7.72 -1.89 -1.56
C LYS A 50 -8.55 -3.02 -0.97
N VAL A 51 -9.33 -3.70 -1.80
CA VAL A 51 -10.13 -4.88 -1.44
C VAL A 51 -9.31 -6.13 -1.67
N VAL A 52 -9.15 -6.96 -0.63
CA VAL A 52 -8.40 -8.22 -0.70
C VAL A 52 -9.28 -9.31 -1.31
N LYS A 53 -8.71 -10.14 -2.20
CA LYS A 53 -9.43 -11.26 -2.86
C LYS A 53 -9.90 -12.31 -1.84
N LEU A 54 -11.07 -12.89 -2.10
CA LEU A 54 -11.66 -13.99 -1.32
C LEU A 54 -10.72 -15.22 -1.35
N GLY A 55 -10.52 -15.87 -0.20
CA GLY A 55 -9.64 -17.03 -0.05
C GLY A 55 -8.38 -16.80 0.80
N MET A 56 -8.07 -15.54 1.13
CA MET A 56 -7.18 -15.23 2.25
C MET A 56 -7.97 -15.30 3.56
N ASP A 57 -7.35 -15.77 4.65
CA ASP A 57 -8.00 -15.84 5.96
C ASP A 57 -8.28 -14.42 6.49
N THR A 58 -9.51 -13.93 6.24
CA THR A 58 -9.98 -12.58 6.54
C THR A 58 -9.63 -12.14 7.96
N ARG A 59 -9.82 -13.02 8.96
CA ARG A 59 -9.58 -12.65 10.37
C ARG A 59 -8.09 -12.48 10.66
N GLN A 60 -7.25 -13.35 10.12
CA GLN A 60 -5.81 -13.22 10.30
C GLN A 60 -5.25 -11.99 9.60
N VAL A 61 -5.74 -11.66 8.40
CA VAL A 61 -5.30 -10.46 7.66
C VAL A 61 -5.59 -9.20 8.47
N ILE A 62 -6.80 -9.07 9.00
CA ILE A 62 -7.19 -7.91 9.82
C ILE A 62 -6.44 -7.89 11.15
N ALA A 63 -6.34 -9.00 11.87
CA ALA A 63 -5.62 -9.05 13.15
C ALA A 63 -4.12 -8.70 13.01
N ARG A 64 -3.47 -9.16 11.93
CA ARG A 64 -2.09 -8.79 11.61
C ARG A 64 -1.98 -7.29 11.34
N PHE A 65 -2.92 -6.74 10.57
CA PHE A 65 -2.95 -5.30 10.34
C PHE A 65 -3.14 -4.52 11.65
N GLU A 66 -4.09 -4.91 12.50
CA GLU A 66 -4.33 -4.24 13.79
C GLU A 66 -3.08 -4.23 14.67
N SER A 67 -2.31 -5.33 14.67
CA SER A 67 -1.04 -5.41 15.41
C SER A 67 0.02 -4.43 14.90
N GLU A 68 -0.04 -4.05 13.62
CA GLU A 68 0.90 -3.12 12.98
C GLU A 68 0.35 -1.70 12.85
N ARG A 69 -0.96 -1.52 13.04
CA ARG A 69 -1.67 -0.25 12.90
C ARG A 69 -1.01 0.84 13.74
N GLN A 70 -0.57 0.51 14.96
CA GLN A 70 0.12 1.46 15.83
C GLN A 70 1.45 1.93 15.24
N ALA A 71 2.23 1.04 14.63
CA ALA A 71 3.52 1.38 14.02
C ALA A 71 3.33 2.20 12.73
N LEU A 72 2.31 1.84 11.93
CA LEU A 72 1.94 2.58 10.72
C LEU A 72 1.34 3.95 11.03
N ALA A 73 0.57 4.08 12.12
CA ALA A 73 0.02 5.36 12.58
C ALA A 73 1.11 6.34 13.05
N LEU A 74 2.25 5.83 13.53
CA LEU A 74 3.40 6.66 13.90
C LEU A 74 4.26 7.05 12.68
N MET A 75 3.97 6.53 11.50
CA MET A 75 4.72 6.77 10.26
C MET A 75 4.14 7.95 9.48
N GLU A 76 4.39 9.16 9.98
CA GLU A 76 4.14 10.39 9.22
C GLU A 76 5.38 10.80 8.44
N HIS A 77 5.30 10.74 7.11
CA HIS A 77 6.35 11.22 6.22
C HIS A 77 5.76 11.73 4.90
N PRO A 78 6.20 12.90 4.38
CA PRO A 78 5.64 13.49 3.16
C PRO A 78 5.72 12.57 1.93
N HIS A 79 6.75 11.73 1.85
CA HIS A 79 6.98 10.80 0.74
C HIS A 79 6.51 9.35 1.01
N ILE A 80 5.68 9.14 2.03
CA ILE A 80 5.02 7.84 2.29
C ILE A 80 3.51 8.08 2.35
N ALA A 81 2.75 7.29 1.60
CA ALA A 81 1.30 7.34 1.65
C ALA A 81 0.78 6.85 3.00
N GLN A 82 -0.11 7.64 3.60
CA GLN A 82 -0.69 7.29 4.89
C GLN A 82 -1.74 6.19 4.74
N ILE A 83 -1.81 5.30 5.72
CA ILE A 83 -2.94 4.38 5.88
C ILE A 83 -3.90 5.01 6.86
N TYR A 84 -5.14 5.21 6.43
CA TYR A 84 -6.18 5.86 7.22
C TYR A 84 -6.97 4.86 8.05
N ASP A 85 -7.30 3.71 7.47
CA ASP A 85 -8.18 2.73 8.12
C ASP A 85 -8.02 1.33 7.50
N ALA A 86 -8.57 0.32 8.16
CA ALA A 86 -8.82 -0.98 7.59
C ALA A 86 -10.07 -1.60 8.22
N GLY A 87 -10.77 -2.42 7.45
CA GLY A 87 -12.00 -3.02 7.92
C GLY A 87 -12.35 -4.29 7.15
N THR A 88 -13.51 -4.82 7.47
CA THR A 88 -14.12 -5.93 6.75
C THR A 88 -15.43 -5.44 6.15
N SER A 89 -15.66 -5.71 4.87
CA SER A 89 -16.92 -5.36 4.21
C SER A 89 -18.08 -6.20 4.75
N GLU A 90 -19.32 -5.84 4.42
CA GLU A 90 -20.50 -6.61 4.81
C GLU A 90 -20.43 -8.08 4.36
N LYS A 91 -19.79 -8.32 3.21
CA LYS A 91 -19.55 -9.67 2.66
C LYS A 91 -18.32 -10.37 3.23
N GLY A 92 -17.67 -9.81 4.26
CA GLY A 92 -16.53 -10.46 4.91
C GLY A 92 -15.18 -10.26 4.20
N ARG A 93 -15.06 -9.28 3.29
CA ARG A 93 -13.80 -9.03 2.57
C ARG A 93 -12.94 -8.01 3.31
N PRO A 94 -11.66 -8.33 3.62
CA PRO A 94 -10.75 -7.34 4.16
C PRO A 94 -10.55 -6.20 3.17
N TYR A 95 -10.51 -4.97 3.67
CA TYR A 95 -10.12 -3.81 2.89
C TYR A 95 -9.21 -2.88 3.67
N PHE A 96 -8.35 -2.16 2.95
CA PHE A 96 -7.47 -1.13 3.48
C PHE A 96 -7.81 0.21 2.83
N VAL A 97 -7.80 1.26 3.64
CA VAL A 97 -8.05 2.63 3.20
C VAL A 97 -6.79 3.43 3.37
N MET A 98 -6.30 4.01 2.29
CA MET A 98 -5.05 4.74 2.26
C MET A 98 -5.19 6.06 1.50
N GLU A 99 -4.18 6.90 1.64
CA GLU A 99 -4.06 8.13 0.88
C GLU A 99 -4.13 7.85 -0.62
N TYR A 100 -5.03 8.56 -1.31
CA TYR A 100 -5.05 8.55 -2.76
C TYR A 100 -3.97 9.48 -3.29
N VAL A 101 -3.00 8.91 -4.02
CA VAL A 101 -1.92 9.66 -4.67
C VAL A 101 -2.23 9.77 -6.16
N PRO A 102 -2.56 10.97 -6.68
CA PRO A 102 -2.89 11.17 -8.09
C PRO A 102 -1.63 11.26 -8.97
N GLY A 103 -0.76 10.26 -8.87
CA GLY A 103 0.52 10.20 -9.58
C GLY A 103 0.60 9.04 -10.57
N VAL A 104 1.69 9.02 -11.34
CA VAL A 104 2.07 7.90 -12.22
C VAL A 104 3.27 7.17 -11.65
N ALA A 105 3.54 5.93 -12.10
CA ALA A 105 4.69 5.18 -11.62
C ALA A 105 6.00 5.94 -11.88
N ILE A 106 6.97 5.83 -10.97
CA ILE A 106 8.24 6.58 -11.04
C ILE A 106 8.99 6.38 -12.36
N THR A 107 9.00 5.16 -12.91
CA THR A 107 9.64 4.87 -14.19
C THR A 107 8.91 5.57 -15.33
N GLN A 108 7.58 5.51 -15.35
CA GLN A 108 6.76 6.20 -16.34
C GLN A 108 6.99 7.71 -16.30
N TYR A 109 6.97 8.32 -15.10
CA TYR A 109 7.25 9.75 -14.96
C TYR A 109 8.63 10.12 -15.52
N CYS A 110 9.66 9.33 -15.19
CA CYS A 110 11.03 9.57 -15.64
C CYS A 110 11.16 9.47 -17.17
N ASP A 111 10.44 8.53 -17.79
CA ASP A 111 10.50 8.30 -19.22
C ASP A 111 9.68 9.36 -19.99
N GLU A 112 8.49 9.72 -19.53
CA GLU A 112 7.65 10.76 -20.13
C GLU A 112 8.29 12.16 -20.05
N ARG A 113 9.01 12.45 -18.96
CA ARG A 113 9.73 13.72 -18.78
C ARG A 113 11.16 13.71 -19.30
N LEU A 114 11.59 12.60 -19.91
CA LEU A 114 12.94 12.43 -20.48
C LEU A 114 14.06 12.77 -19.47
N LEU A 115 13.86 12.41 -18.20
CA LEU A 115 14.80 12.74 -17.13
C LEU A 115 16.14 12.06 -17.36
N ASP A 116 17.22 12.82 -17.12
CA ASP A 116 18.57 12.30 -17.17
C ASP A 116 18.88 11.40 -15.95
N THR A 117 20.04 10.75 -15.96
CA THR A 117 20.44 9.85 -14.85
C THR A 117 20.54 10.59 -13.52
N ARG A 118 21.00 11.84 -13.51
CA ARG A 118 21.16 12.63 -12.29
C ARG A 118 19.80 12.99 -11.69
N GLU A 119 18.83 13.36 -12.51
CA GLU A 119 17.47 13.67 -12.10
C GLU A 119 16.75 12.43 -11.54
N ARG A 120 16.89 11.27 -12.21
CA ARG A 120 16.38 10.00 -11.72
C ARG A 120 16.98 9.63 -10.36
N LEU A 121 18.29 9.79 -10.19
CA LEU A 121 18.97 9.51 -8.92
C LEU A 121 18.55 10.45 -7.80
N LYS A 122 18.31 11.74 -8.07
CA LYS A 122 17.77 12.66 -7.06
C LYS A 122 16.43 12.17 -6.50
N MET A 123 15.53 11.73 -7.39
CA MET A 123 14.24 11.20 -6.98
C MET A 123 14.38 9.88 -6.20
N PHE A 124 15.31 9.02 -6.62
CA PHE A 124 15.62 7.78 -5.93
C PHE A 124 16.16 8.04 -4.51
N VAL A 125 17.02 9.04 -4.31
CA VAL A 125 17.48 9.46 -2.98
C VAL A 125 16.32 9.85 -2.07
N THR A 126 15.37 10.66 -2.57
CA THR A 126 14.16 11.02 -1.80
C THR A 126 13.33 9.79 -1.39
N VAL A 127 13.21 8.80 -2.29
CA VAL A 127 12.57 7.52 -1.95
C VAL A 127 13.35 6.78 -0.87
N CYS A 128 14.68 6.70 -0.99
CA CYS A 128 15.53 6.07 0.03
C CYS A 128 15.40 6.73 1.41
N GLU A 129 15.33 8.05 1.47
CA GLU A 129 15.10 8.80 2.72
C GLU A 129 13.76 8.43 3.35
N ALA A 130 12.70 8.31 2.55
CA ALA A 130 11.39 7.85 3.00
C ALA A 130 11.46 6.42 3.57
N LEU A 131 12.11 5.49 2.87
CA LEU A 131 12.29 4.11 3.34
C LEU A 131 13.11 4.05 4.62
N GLN A 132 14.19 4.84 4.70
CA GLN A 132 15.04 4.93 5.87
C GLN A 132 14.25 5.42 7.09
N HIS A 133 13.38 6.41 6.91
CA HIS A 133 12.50 6.91 7.95
C HIS A 133 11.55 5.82 8.48
N ALA A 134 10.94 5.04 7.60
CA ALA A 134 10.09 3.93 7.99
C ALA A 134 10.87 2.83 8.74
N HIS A 135 12.07 2.48 8.27
CA HIS A 135 12.93 1.49 8.92
C HIS A 135 13.34 1.91 10.34
N GLN A 136 13.59 3.20 10.60
CA GLN A 136 13.88 3.70 11.94
C GLN A 136 12.71 3.53 12.92
N LYS A 137 11.48 3.42 12.39
CA LYS A 137 10.26 3.15 13.17
C LYS A 137 9.91 1.66 13.22
N GLY A 138 10.81 0.79 12.74
CA GLY A 138 10.62 -0.67 12.73
C GLY A 138 9.64 -1.17 11.67
N VAL A 139 9.21 -0.32 10.73
CA VAL A 139 8.27 -0.71 9.67
C VAL A 139 9.05 -1.03 8.40
N ILE A 140 8.79 -2.20 7.82
CA ILE A 140 9.45 -2.67 6.59
C ILE A 140 8.39 -2.83 5.50
N HIS A 141 8.60 -2.26 4.30
CA HIS A 141 7.62 -2.30 3.22
C HIS A 141 7.41 -3.70 2.63
N ARG A 142 8.49 -4.48 2.44
CA ARG A 142 8.52 -5.87 1.94
C ARG A 142 8.12 -6.12 0.48
N ASP A 143 7.69 -5.11 -0.27
CA ASP A 143 7.35 -5.22 -1.70
C ASP A 143 7.74 -3.93 -2.44
N ILE A 144 8.98 -3.47 -2.23
CA ILE A 144 9.48 -2.28 -2.92
C ILE A 144 9.73 -2.62 -4.39
N LYS A 145 8.99 -1.95 -5.27
CA LYS A 145 9.15 -1.99 -6.72
C LYS A 145 8.75 -0.66 -7.34
N PRO A 146 9.20 -0.32 -8.56
CA PRO A 146 8.90 0.97 -9.18
C PRO A 146 7.41 1.31 -9.27
N SER A 147 6.54 0.31 -9.47
CA SER A 147 5.08 0.52 -9.52
C SER A 147 4.47 0.95 -8.17
N ASN A 148 5.18 0.77 -7.06
CA ASN A 148 4.76 1.17 -5.72
C ASN A 148 5.34 2.54 -5.32
N ILE A 149 5.90 3.28 -6.28
CA ILE A 149 6.37 4.64 -6.09
C ILE A 149 5.64 5.49 -7.12
N LEU A 150 4.70 6.31 -6.64
CA LEU A 150 3.94 7.21 -7.50
C LEU A 150 4.55 8.61 -7.45
N VAL A 151 4.56 9.29 -8.59
CA VAL A 151 5.09 10.63 -8.74
C VAL A 151 3.99 11.53 -9.27
N PHE A 152 3.77 12.63 -8.57
CA PHE A 152 2.92 13.74 -9.01
C PHE A 152 3.73 15.03 -8.94
N GLU A 153 3.23 16.11 -9.52
CA GLU A 153 3.89 17.41 -9.44
C GLU A 153 3.32 18.22 -8.29
N GLN A 154 4.20 18.75 -7.45
CA GLN A 154 3.87 19.69 -6.39
C GLN A 154 4.75 20.92 -6.56
N ASP A 155 4.15 22.09 -6.68
CA ASP A 155 4.85 23.36 -6.94
C ASP A 155 5.80 23.31 -8.14
N GLY A 156 5.40 22.58 -9.20
CA GLY A 156 6.17 22.40 -10.43
C GLY A 156 7.37 21.44 -10.30
N LYS A 157 7.48 20.69 -9.21
CA LYS A 157 8.58 19.73 -8.97
C LYS A 157 8.05 18.31 -8.84
N PRO A 158 8.83 17.28 -9.26
CA PRO A 158 8.47 15.89 -9.04
C PRO A 158 8.43 15.59 -7.54
N PHE A 159 7.32 15.00 -7.11
CA PHE A 159 7.09 14.63 -5.73
C PHE A 159 6.81 13.12 -5.65
N PRO A 160 7.83 12.30 -5.36
CA PRO A 160 7.66 10.85 -5.25
C PRO A 160 6.97 10.50 -3.93
N LYS A 161 6.08 9.52 -3.94
CA LYS A 161 5.42 9.00 -2.75
C LYS A 161 5.35 7.48 -2.84
N VAL A 162 5.88 6.82 -1.81
CA VAL A 162 5.84 5.37 -1.65
C VAL A 162 4.44 4.96 -1.18
N ILE A 163 3.80 4.04 -1.88
CA ILE A 163 2.45 3.53 -1.58
C ILE A 163 2.50 2.09 -1.06
N ASP A 164 1.37 1.54 -0.59
CA ASP A 164 1.23 0.13 -0.20
C ASP A 164 2.17 -0.35 0.94
N PHE A 165 2.64 0.57 1.79
CA PHE A 165 3.54 0.25 2.91
C PHE A 165 2.87 -0.68 3.94
N GLY A 166 3.52 -1.78 4.32
CA GLY A 166 3.06 -2.66 5.41
C GLY A 166 1.87 -3.57 5.07
N ILE A 167 1.10 -3.28 4.03
CA ILE A 167 -0.05 -4.12 3.62
C ILE A 167 0.41 -5.51 3.19
N ALA A 168 1.57 -5.61 2.53
CA ALA A 168 2.13 -6.89 2.08
C ALA A 168 2.35 -7.88 3.23
N LYS A 169 2.73 -7.44 4.44
CA LYS A 169 2.87 -8.36 5.58
C LYS A 169 1.53 -8.88 6.08
N ALA A 170 0.52 -8.00 6.13
CA ALA A 170 -0.81 -8.37 6.58
C ALA A 170 -1.44 -9.43 5.66
N THR A 171 -1.15 -9.36 4.35
CA THR A 171 -1.70 -10.26 3.34
C THR A 171 -0.83 -11.49 3.03
N ASP A 172 0.45 -11.51 3.42
CA ASP A 172 1.34 -12.63 3.10
C ASP A 172 1.17 -13.79 4.10
N GLN A 173 0.53 -14.86 3.63
CA GLN A 173 0.30 -16.09 4.41
C GLN A 173 1.60 -16.90 4.61
N ARG A 174 2.62 -16.73 3.75
CA ARG A 174 3.82 -17.60 3.72
C ARG A 174 5.01 -17.06 4.50
N ALA A 175 5.21 -15.74 4.56
CA ALA A 175 6.39 -15.16 5.21
C ALA A 175 6.42 -15.35 6.74
N ALA A 176 5.26 -15.38 7.39
CA ALA A 176 5.16 -15.57 8.84
C ALA A 176 5.51 -17.01 9.27
N GLU A 177 5.08 -18.02 8.49
CA GLU A 177 5.34 -19.43 8.79
C GLU A 177 6.81 -19.80 8.53
N GLN A 178 7.44 -19.26 7.48
CA GLN A 178 8.88 -19.49 7.22
C GLN A 178 9.80 -18.78 8.23
N SER A 179 9.38 -17.63 8.75
CA SER A 179 10.13 -16.93 9.81
C SER A 179 10.02 -17.66 11.16
N ALA A 180 8.86 -18.26 11.45
CA ALA A 180 8.66 -19.06 12.67
C ALA A 180 9.38 -20.42 12.62
N PHE A 181 9.53 -21.03 11.43
CA PHE A 181 10.19 -22.34 11.30
C PHE A 181 11.73 -22.29 11.28
N THR A 182 12.33 -21.10 11.09
CA THR A 182 13.80 -20.96 11.06
C THR A 182 14.40 -20.54 12.40
N GLN A 183 13.58 -20.38 13.46
CA GLN A 183 14.06 -19.93 14.78
C GLN A 183 13.84 -20.94 15.91
N MET A 184 13.94 -22.24 15.60
CA MET A 184 14.02 -23.31 16.60
C MET A 184 15.26 -24.17 16.31
N GLY A 185 16.44 -23.55 16.43
CA GLY A 185 17.71 -24.21 16.15
C GLY A 185 18.90 -23.32 16.46
N SER A 186 19.43 -23.47 17.67
CA SER A 186 20.69 -22.95 18.20
C SER A 186 20.59 -21.68 19.05
N LEU A 187 20.69 -21.91 20.36
CA LEU A 187 21.19 -20.92 21.31
C LEU A 187 22.45 -20.25 20.74
N ARG A 188 22.44 -18.91 20.69
CA ARG A 188 23.65 -18.12 20.83
C ARG A 188 23.40 -17.09 21.91
N THR A 189 24.09 -17.30 23.02
CA THR A 189 24.28 -16.40 24.15
C THR A 189 24.52 -14.95 23.69
N PRO A 190 23.91 -13.95 24.36
CA PRO A 190 24.27 -12.56 24.13
C PRO A 190 25.68 -12.31 24.65
N ILE A 191 26.59 -11.84 23.79
CA ILE A 191 27.83 -11.18 24.21
C ILE A 191 27.57 -9.67 24.20
N ALA A 192 27.99 -9.07 25.30
CA ALA A 192 27.82 -7.69 25.73
C ALA A 192 28.46 -6.63 24.83
N CYS A 193 28.01 -5.38 25.07
CA CYS A 193 28.72 -4.11 24.95
C CYS A 193 29.85 -3.97 23.92
N LEU A 194 29.61 -3.12 22.91
CA LEU A 194 30.38 -1.91 22.58
C LEU A 194 29.51 -0.96 21.77
#